data_AF-A0A7X3Z8U4-F1
#
_entry.id   AF-A0A7X3Z8U4-F1
#
_cell.length_a   1.000
_cell.length_b   1.000
_cell.length_c   1.000
_cell.angle_alpha   90.00
_cell.angle_beta   90.00
_cell.angle_gamma   90.00
#
_symmetry.space_group_name_H-M   'P 1'
#
loop_
_entity.id
_entity.type
_entity.pdbx_description
1 polymer ?
#
loop_
_entity_poly.entity_id
_entity_poly.type
_entity_poly.pdbx_seq_one_letter_code
_entity_poly.pdbx_strand_id
1 'polypeptide(L)'
;MALTPAQKQRRYRERVKERLRAEGRQVVVHYRKPKEERSMRKRWRSHVAALVEIQEQVRDRRERVPPNLEDSSYARAADAFLSIDLSELEANDPPLGFGRD
;
A
#
# COMPACT_ATOMS: atom_id res chain seq x y z
N MET A 1 35.15 -29.54 -13.54
CA MET A 1 33.92 -29.20 -12.75
C MET A 1 33.19 -28.07 -13.46
N ALA A 2 31.92 -28.25 -13.81
CA ALA A 2 31.12 -27.19 -14.43
C ALA A 2 30.82 -26.09 -13.39
N LEU A 3 31.00 -24.82 -13.76
CA LEU A 3 30.67 -23.68 -12.88
C LEU A 3 29.17 -23.67 -12.58
N THR A 4 28.82 -23.49 -11.31
CA THR A 4 27.42 -23.35 -10.88
C THR A 4 26.84 -22.04 -11.42
N PRO A 5 25.50 -21.92 -11.56
CA PRO A 5 24.85 -20.68 -11.99
C PRO A 5 25.28 -19.45 -11.18
N ALA A 6 25.42 -19.60 -9.86
CA ALA A 6 25.87 -18.54 -8.96
C ALA A 6 27.32 -18.09 -9.25
N GLN A 7 28.23 -19.03 -9.53
CA GLN A 7 29.62 -18.73 -9.84
C GLN A 7 29.76 -18.06 -11.22
N LYS A 8 28.98 -18.51 -12.22
CA LYS A 8 28.90 -17.86 -13.54
C LYS A 8 28.42 -16.41 -13.40
N GLN A 9 27.40 -16.17 -12.59
CA GLN A 9 26.85 -14.84 -12.36
C GLN A 9 27.82 -13.92 -11.62
N ARG A 10 28.57 -14.45 -10.63
CA ARG A 10 29.63 -13.69 -9.95
C ARG A 10 30.73 -13.26 -10.93
N ARG A 11 31.22 -14.18 -11.78
CA ARG A 11 32.22 -13.86 -12.82
C ARG A 11 31.70 -12.88 -13.87
N TYR A 12 30.42 -12.94 -14.22
CA TYR A 12 29.81 -11.96 -15.12
C TYR A 12 29.81 -10.56 -14.49
N ARG A 13 29.43 -10.45 -13.21
CA ARG A 13 29.42 -9.16 -12.49
C ARG A 13 30.80 -8.53 -12.39
N GLU A 14 31.83 -9.32 -12.08
CA GLU A 14 33.20 -8.80 -12.00
C GLU A 14 33.70 -8.28 -13.37
N ARG A 15 33.45 -9.02 -14.45
CA ARG A 15 33.78 -8.55 -15.82
C ARG A 15 33.07 -7.26 -16.20
N VAL A 16 31.80 -7.13 -15.84
CA VAL A 16 31.02 -5.90 -16.10
C VAL A 16 31.59 -4.72 -15.29
N LYS A 17 31.97 -4.93 -14.02
CA LYS A 17 32.60 -3.88 -13.20
C LYS A 17 33.94 -3.43 -13.76
N GLU A 18 34.79 -4.36 -14.18
CA GLU A 18 36.10 -4.06 -14.77
C GLU A 18 35.95 -3.25 -16.07
N ARG A 19 35.04 -3.66 -16.96
CA ARG A 19 34.74 -2.91 -18.18
C ARG A 19 34.27 -1.49 -17.90
N LEU A 20 33.36 -1.32 -16.95
CA LEU A 20 32.86 0.01 -16.57
C LEU A 20 33.97 0.89 -15.99
N ARG A 21 34.86 0.34 -15.15
CA ARG A 21 36.05 1.06 -14.65
C ARG A 21 36.98 1.50 -15.78
N ALA A 22 37.24 0.63 -16.75
CA ALA A 22 38.07 0.96 -17.90
C ALA A 22 37.47 2.07 -18.79
N GLU A 23 36.14 2.13 -18.89
CA GLU A 23 35.39 3.18 -19.59
C GLU A 23 35.22 4.47 -18.74
N GLY A 24 35.80 4.54 -17.54
CA GLY A 24 35.63 5.68 -16.61
C GLY A 24 34.20 5.84 -16.09
N ARG A 25 33.33 4.84 -16.28
CA ARG A 25 31.93 4.85 -15.86
C ARG A 25 31.79 4.20 -14.49
N GLN A 26 31.12 4.86 -13.56
CA GLN A 26 30.78 4.23 -12.29
C GLN A 26 29.71 3.16 -12.48
N VAL A 27 29.82 2.08 -11.71
CA VAL A 27 28.76 1.08 -11.57
C VAL A 27 27.60 1.77 -10.87
N VAL A 28 26.60 2.20 -11.63
CA VAL A 28 25.34 2.71 -11.06
C VAL A 28 24.60 1.51 -10.48
N VAL A 29 24.92 1.16 -9.25
CA VAL A 29 24.11 0.23 -8.46
C VAL A 29 22.77 0.91 -8.27
N HIS A 30 21.78 0.50 -9.05
CA HIS A 30 20.40 0.79 -8.73
C HIS A 30 20.14 0.04 -7.44
N TYR A 31 20.19 0.74 -6.31
CA TYR A 31 19.62 0.23 -5.08
C TYR A 31 18.22 -0.25 -5.45
N ARG A 32 17.95 -1.54 -5.24
CA ARG A 32 16.57 -2.00 -5.20
C ARG A 32 15.98 -1.23 -4.03
N LYS A 33 15.23 -0.15 -4.32
CA LYS A 33 14.59 0.69 -3.31
C LYS A 33 14.03 -0.25 -2.24
N PRO A 34 14.31 0.00 -0.96
CA PRO A 34 13.75 -0.83 0.10
C PRO A 34 12.27 -0.93 -0.21
N LYS A 35 11.80 -2.18 -0.38
CA LYS A 35 10.42 -2.58 -0.65
C LYS A 35 9.49 -1.47 -0.18
N GLU A 36 9.03 -0.59 -1.09
CA GLU A 36 8.09 0.48 -0.74
C GLU A 36 7.01 -0.21 0.09
N GLU A 37 6.86 0.17 1.35
CA GLU A 37 6.33 -0.72 2.39
C GLU A 37 4.93 -1.26 2.06
N ARG A 38 4.20 -0.55 1.19
CA ARG A 38 3.16 -0.98 0.24
C ARG A 38 3.15 0.14 -0.82
N SER A 39 3.00 -0.14 -2.13
CA SER A 39 2.86 0.97 -3.11
C SER A 39 1.77 1.93 -2.61
N MET A 40 1.91 3.23 -2.82
CA MET A 40 1.00 4.23 -2.23
C MET A 40 -0.49 3.85 -2.43
N ARG A 41 -0.86 3.30 -3.60
CA ARG A 41 -2.17 2.69 -3.88
C ARG A 41 -2.54 1.52 -2.96
N LYS A 42 -1.62 0.61 -2.66
CA LYS A 42 -1.86 -0.50 -1.73
C LYS A 42 -2.03 -0.01 -0.28
N ARG A 43 -1.39 1.10 0.11
CA ARG A 43 -1.66 1.74 1.41
C ARG A 43 -3.04 2.39 1.40
N TRP A 44 -3.35 3.14 0.35
CA TRP A 44 -4.66 3.75 0.13
C TRP A 44 -5.80 2.75 0.28
N ARG A 45 -5.81 1.69 -0.55
CA ARG A 45 -6.83 0.65 -0.51
C ARG A 45 -6.92 -0.04 0.85
N SER A 46 -5.78 -0.23 1.52
CA SER A 46 -5.77 -0.82 2.87
C SER A 46 -6.39 0.11 3.92
N HIS A 47 -6.24 1.42 3.79
CA HIS A 47 -6.85 2.38 4.70
C HIS A 47 -8.35 2.52 4.42
N VAL A 48 -8.74 2.60 3.15
CA VAL A 48 -10.17 2.65 2.77
C VAL A 48 -10.89 1.39 3.26
N ALA A 49 -10.32 0.20 3.02
CA ALA A 49 -10.89 -1.05 3.54
C ALA A 49 -11.03 -1.05 5.07
N ALA A 50 -10.06 -0.52 5.81
CA ALA A 50 -10.14 -0.40 7.26
C ALA A 50 -11.25 0.58 7.71
N LEU A 51 -11.51 1.65 6.96
CA LEU A 51 -12.62 2.57 7.24
C LEU A 51 -13.98 1.90 7.02
N VAL A 52 -14.12 1.12 5.94
CA VAL A 52 -15.32 0.32 5.66
C VAL A 52 -15.59 -0.70 6.76
N GLU A 53 -14.56 -1.44 7.19
CA GLU A 53 -14.65 -2.41 8.29
C GLU A 53 -15.12 -1.72 9.59
N ILE A 54 -14.63 -0.51 9.88
CA ILE A 54 -15.09 0.25 11.05
C ILE A 54 -16.57 0.65 10.90
N GLN A 55 -17.03 1.06 9.71
CA GLN A 55 -18.46 1.34 9.47
C GLN A 55 -19.33 0.10 9.67
N GLU A 56 -18.90 -1.07 9.21
CA GLU A 56 -19.60 -2.34 9.47
C GLU A 56 -19.69 -2.63 10.97
N GLN A 57 -18.59 -2.49 11.71
CA GLN A 57 -18.61 -2.69 13.17
C GLN A 57 -19.51 -1.68 13.89
N VAL A 58 -19.58 -0.43 13.42
CA VAL A 58 -20.49 0.57 13.99
C VAL A 58 -21.94 0.24 13.66
N ARG A 59 -22.23 -0.23 12.44
CA ARG A 59 -23.55 -0.70 12.02
C ARG A 59 -24.03 -1.85 12.90
N ASP A 60 -23.21 -2.87 13.09
CA ASP A 60 -23.50 -4.01 13.96
C ASP A 60 -23.84 -3.58 15.39
N ARG A 61 -23.12 -2.59 15.92
CA ARG A 61 -23.39 -2.05 17.27
C ARG A 61 -24.67 -1.21 17.27
N ARG A 62 -24.93 -0.44 16.21
CA ARG A 62 -26.15 0.38 16.06
C ARG A 62 -27.41 -0.48 15.99
N GLU A 63 -27.37 -1.61 15.31
CA GLU A 63 -28.48 -2.56 15.19
C GLU A 63 -28.80 -3.29 16.51
N ARG A 64 -27.82 -3.34 17.44
CA ARG A 64 -27.99 -3.91 18.78
C ARG A 64 -28.47 -2.90 19.82
N VAL A 65 -28.67 -1.64 19.43
CA VAL A 65 -29.17 -0.60 20.34
C VAL A 65 -30.59 -0.96 20.76
N PRO A 66 -30.89 -1.00 22.07
CA PRO A 66 -32.25 -1.23 22.56
C PRO A 66 -33.23 -0.12 22.14
N PRO A 67 -34.53 -0.42 21.95
CA PRO A 67 -35.52 0.57 21.52
C PRO A 67 -35.63 1.81 22.43
N ASN A 68 -35.38 1.65 23.73
CA ASN A 68 -35.40 2.76 24.70
C ASN A 68 -34.16 3.67 24.62
N LEU A 69 -33.17 3.34 23.78
CA LEU A 69 -31.94 4.10 23.55
C LEU A 69 -31.79 4.57 22.09
N GLU A 70 -32.85 4.45 21.29
CA GLU A 70 -32.87 4.90 19.88
C GLU A 70 -32.53 6.39 19.71
N ASP A 71 -32.99 7.23 20.63
CA ASP A 71 -32.70 8.68 20.61
C ASP A 71 -31.45 9.07 21.41
N SER A 72 -30.65 8.10 21.85
CA SER A 72 -29.43 8.37 22.62
C SER A 72 -28.41 9.18 21.81
N SER A 73 -27.49 9.84 22.51
CA SER A 73 -26.37 10.53 21.87
C SER A 73 -25.49 9.58 21.05
N TYR A 74 -25.35 8.33 21.49
CA TYR A 74 -24.62 7.30 20.77
C TYR A 74 -25.32 6.94 19.45
N ALA A 75 -26.63 6.65 19.47
CA ALA A 75 -27.38 6.26 18.28
C ALA A 75 -27.30 7.35 17.19
N ARG A 76 -27.51 8.62 17.57
CA ARG A 76 -27.37 9.76 16.65
C ARG A 76 -25.95 9.91 16.09
N ALA A 77 -24.92 9.71 16.91
CA ALA A 77 -23.54 9.78 16.46
C ALA A 77 -23.19 8.61 15.51
N ALA A 78 -23.70 7.41 15.80
CA ALA A 78 -23.54 6.24 14.93
C ALA A 78 -24.24 6.46 13.59
N ASP A 79 -25.47 6.97 13.59
CA ASP A 79 -26.23 7.27 12.36
C ASP A 79 -25.51 8.33 11.51
N ALA A 80 -25.00 9.39 12.14
CA ALA A 80 -24.20 10.40 11.45
C ALA A 80 -22.89 9.82 10.87
N PHE A 81 -22.20 8.95 11.60
CA PHE A 81 -20.99 8.29 11.10
C PHE A 81 -21.27 7.32 9.95
N LEU A 82 -22.37 6.58 10.01
CA LEU A 82 -22.83 5.67 8.96
C LEU A 82 -23.38 6.38 7.72
N SER A 83 -23.74 7.67 7.84
CA SER A 83 -24.13 8.50 6.69
C SER A 83 -22.96 8.96 5.83
N ILE A 84 -21.71 8.78 6.28
CA ILE A 84 -20.52 9.12 5.50
C ILE A 84 -20.41 8.10 4.35
N ASP A 85 -20.53 8.56 3.12
CA ASP A 85 -20.34 7.71 1.94
C ASP A 85 -18.84 7.49 1.69
N LEU A 86 -18.39 6.24 1.79
CA LEU A 86 -17.02 5.83 1.51
C LEU A 86 -16.83 5.30 0.08
N SER A 87 -17.92 5.17 -0.70
CA SER A 87 -17.87 4.58 -2.05
C SER A 87 -17.00 5.41 -3.00
N GLU A 88 -16.99 6.73 -2.85
CA GLU A 88 -16.11 7.61 -3.61
C GLU A 88 -14.62 7.34 -3.31
N LEU A 89 -14.28 6.99 -2.07
CA LEU A 89 -12.91 6.67 -1.69
C LEU A 89 -12.50 5.28 -2.21
N GLU A 90 -13.43 4.34 -2.29
CA GLU A 90 -13.21 3.02 -2.89
C GLU A 90 -13.01 3.10 -4.41
N ALA A 91 -13.76 3.99 -5.07
CA ALA A 91 -13.73 4.14 -6.53
C ALA A 91 -12.48 4.84 -7.06
N ASN A 92 -11.78 5.62 -6.23
CA ASN A 92 -10.69 6.49 -6.67
C ASN A 92 -9.34 6.06 -6.08
N ASP A 93 -8.34 5.79 -6.92
CA ASP A 93 -6.95 5.64 -6.49
C ASP A 93 -6.26 7.03 -6.52
N PRO A 94 -5.46 7.39 -5.50
CA PRO A 94 -4.67 8.61 -5.52
C PRO A 94 -3.56 8.58 -6.60
N PRO A 95 -3.18 9.74 -7.18
CA PRO A 95 -2.14 9.83 -8.20
C PRO A 95 -0.78 9.40 -7.64
N LEU A 96 0.01 8.68 -8.45
CA LEU A 96 1.31 8.12 -8.03
C LEU A 96 2.44 9.17 -8.05
N GLY A 97 2.15 10.36 -8.60
CA GLY A 97 3.03 11.51 -8.71
C GLY A 97 3.47 11.74 -10.17
N PHE A 98 3.86 12.98 -10.49
CA PHE A 98 4.21 13.41 -11.86
C PHE A 98 5.02 12.36 -12.64
N GLY A 99 4.46 11.91 -13.77
CA GLY A 99 5.12 10.98 -14.69
C GLY A 99 5.11 9.52 -14.23
N ARG A 100 4.32 9.16 -13.20
CA ARG A 100 4.06 7.79 -12.75
C ARG A 100 2.58 7.38 -12.91
N ASP A 101 1.82 8.22 -13.61
CA ASP A 101 0.36 8.15 -13.78
C ASP A 101 -0.01 7.39 -15.06
#